data_AF-A0A800XMB3-F1
#
_entry.id   AF-A0A800XMB3-F1
#
_cell.length_a   1.000
_cell.length_b   1.000
_cell.length_c   1.000
_cell.angle_alpha   90.00
_cell.angle_beta   90.00
_cell.angle_gamma   90.00
#
_symmetry.space_group_name_H-M   'P 1'
#
loop_
_entity.id
_entity.type
_entity.pdbx_description
1 polymer ?
#
loop_
_entity_poly.entity_id
_entity_poly.type
_entity_poly.pdbx_seq_one_letter_code
_entity_poly.pdbx_strand_id
1 'polypeptide(L)'
;MVKMAIKTAEIRENGRVVIPKNVRDDLGVKKGDTLLFENISREELRVKVIRGEDSFLITIRNPKKGKAIKPSKLKEELWSG
;
A
#
# COMPACT_ATOMS: atom_id res chain seq x y z
N MET A 1 9.83 9.80 4.21
CA MET A 1 8.92 10.46 3.25
C MET A 1 8.24 9.36 2.45
N VAL A 2 6.93 9.19 2.63
CA VAL A 2 6.14 8.20 1.90
C VAL A 2 5.82 8.81 0.53
N LYS A 3 6.03 8.08 -0.56
CA LYS A 3 5.55 8.49 -1.89
C LYS A 3 4.30 7.69 -2.21
N MET A 4 3.19 8.40 -2.43
CA MET A 4 1.90 7.83 -2.81
C MET A 4 1.61 8.18 -4.27
N ALA A 5 1.11 7.19 -5.03
CA ALA A 5 0.57 7.42 -6.36
C ALA A 5 -0.77 6.69 -6.48
N ILE A 6 -1.77 7.40 -7.00
CA ILE A 6 -3.08 6.83 -7.35
C ILE A 6 -3.03 6.56 -8.85
N LYS A 7 -3.11 5.28 -9.26
CA LYS A 7 -2.94 4.88 -10.65
C LYS A 7 -3.82 3.69 -11.02
N THR A 8 -4.07 3.53 -12.30
CA THR A 8 -4.72 2.34 -12.83
C THR A 8 -3.74 1.16 -12.85
N ALA A 9 -4.19 0.01 -12.36
CA ALA A 9 -3.43 -1.23 -12.37
C ALA A 9 -4.39 -2.39 -12.56
N GLU A 10 -3.93 -3.37 -13.33
CA GLU A 10 -4.74 -4.53 -13.69
C GLU A 10 -4.52 -5.64 -12.67
N ILE A 11 -5.60 -6.09 -12.03
CA ILE A 11 -5.61 -7.36 -11.30
C ILE A 11 -5.89 -8.46 -12.33
N ARG A 12 -4.88 -9.26 -12.63
CA ARG A 12 -4.99 -10.40 -13.55
C ARG A 12 -5.54 -11.63 -12.84
N GLU A 13 -5.85 -12.64 -13.64
CA GLU A 13 -6.22 -13.97 -13.16
C GLU A 13 -5.23 -14.46 -12.09
N ASN A 14 -5.77 -15.13 -11.06
CA ASN A 14 -5.04 -15.63 -9.89
C ASN A 14 -4.57 -14.54 -8.89
N GLY A 15 -5.16 -13.34 -8.93
CA GLY A 15 -4.86 -12.27 -7.96
C GLY A 15 -3.51 -11.60 -8.20
N ARG A 16 -2.92 -11.80 -9.39
CA ARG A 16 -1.65 -11.15 -9.76
C ARG A 16 -1.90 -9.67 -10.09
N VAL A 17 -1.35 -8.79 -9.26
CA VAL A 17 -1.36 -7.34 -9.53
C VAL A 17 -0.18 -6.97 -10.42
N VAL A 18 -0.44 -6.30 -11.54
CA VAL A 18 0.60 -5.77 -12.43
C VAL A 18 0.66 -4.25 -12.31
N ILE A 19 1.79 -3.75 -11.79
CA ILE A 19 2.03 -2.31 -11.68
C ILE A 19 2.78 -1.83 -12.94
N PRO A 20 2.22 -0.87 -13.70
CA PRO A 20 2.87 -0.33 -14.89
C PRO A 20 4.27 0.25 -14.61
N LYS A 21 5.16 0.21 -15.60
CA LYS A 21 6.57 0.63 -15.43
C LYS A 21 6.69 2.08 -14.99
N ASN A 22 5.98 3.01 -15.63
CA ASN A 22 5.95 4.43 -15.26
C ASN A 22 5.57 4.64 -13.78
N VAL A 23 4.60 3.89 -13.27
CA VAL A 23 4.19 3.97 -11.85
C VAL A 23 5.31 3.47 -10.93
N ARG A 24 5.99 2.38 -11.29
CA ARG A 24 7.14 1.88 -10.54
C ARG A 24 8.28 2.90 -10.53
N ASP A 25 8.54 3.55 -11.66
CA ASP A 25 9.60 4.54 -11.82
C ASP A 25 9.27 5.82 -11.00
N ASP A 26 8.03 6.32 -11.06
CA ASP A 26 7.54 7.49 -10.30
C ASP A 26 7.66 7.27 -8.78
N LEU A 27 7.28 6.07 -8.32
CA LEU A 27 7.38 5.65 -6.92
C LEU A 27 8.82 5.23 -6.53
N GLY A 28 9.70 5.08 -7.53
CA GLY A 28 11.06 4.59 -7.38
C GLY A 28 11.14 3.19 -6.79
N VAL A 29 10.20 2.29 -7.09
CA VAL A 29 10.09 0.93 -6.56
C VAL A 29 11.35 0.12 -6.87
N LYS A 30 11.89 -0.57 -5.86
CA LYS A 30 13.06 -1.44 -5.97
C LYS A 30 12.71 -2.88 -5.62
N LYS A 31 13.49 -3.82 -6.14
CA LYS A 31 13.37 -5.25 -5.75
C LYS A 31 13.57 -5.37 -4.24
N GLY A 32 12.64 -6.03 -3.56
CA GLY A 32 12.64 -6.20 -2.11
C GLY A 32 11.81 -5.17 -1.33
N ASP A 33 11.31 -4.11 -1.98
CA ASP A 33 10.37 -3.19 -1.34
C ASP A 33 9.06 -3.90 -0.98
N THR A 34 8.46 -3.50 0.15
CA THR A 34 7.09 -3.87 0.49
C THR A 34 6.11 -2.86 -0.10
N LEU A 35 5.03 -3.36 -0.71
CA LEU A 35 4.00 -2.52 -1.33
C LEU A 35 2.66 -2.74 -0.61
N LEU A 36 1.95 -1.65 -0.36
CA LEU A 36 0.56 -1.67 0.05
C LEU A 36 -0.30 -1.24 -1.13
N PHE A 37 -1.39 -1.96 -1.37
CA PHE A 37 -2.38 -1.65 -2.40
C PHE A 37 -3.77 -1.54 -1.79
N GLU A 38 -4.54 -0.53 -2.21
CA GLU A 38 -5.99 -0.44 -2.01
C GLU A 38 -6.66 -0.50 -3.37
N ASN A 39 -7.65 -1.37 -3.48
CA ASN A 39 -8.50 -1.44 -4.65
C ASN A 39 -9.55 -0.33 -4.59
N ILE A 40 -9.49 0.62 -5.53
CA ILE A 40 -10.46 1.72 -5.62
C ILE A 40 -11.61 1.34 -6.54
N SER A 41 -11.32 0.69 -7.67
CA SER A 41 -12.30 0.18 -8.63
C SER A 41 -11.72 -1.00 -9.42
N ARG A 42 -12.51 -1.63 -10.29
CA ARG A 42 -12.04 -2.78 -11.11
C ARG A 42 -10.74 -2.50 -11.88
N GLU A 43 -10.47 -1.25 -12.23
CA GLU A 43 -9.32 -0.85 -13.06
C GLU A 43 -8.33 0.05 -12.31
N GLU A 44 -8.63 0.43 -11.06
CA GLU A 44 -7.87 1.45 -10.33
C GLU A 44 -7.38 0.95 -8.97
N LEU A 45 -6.05 1.04 -8.75
CA LEU A 45 -5.41 0.69 -7.49
C LEU A 45 -4.59 1.86 -6.96
N ARG A 46 -4.77 2.18 -5.69
CA ARG A 46 -3.85 3.06 -4.97
C ARG A 46 -2.66 2.25 -4.50
N VAL A 47 -1.44 2.72 -4.75
CA VAL A 47 -0.20 2.02 -4.35
C VAL A 47 0.68 2.92 -3.49
N LYS A 48 1.19 2.35 -2.40
CA LYS A 48 2.15 2.99 -1.47
C LYS A 48 3.36 2.08 -1.28
N VAL A 49 4.55 2.65 -1.37
CA VAL A 49 5.81 1.94 -1.09
C VAL A 49 6.16 2.10 0.40
N ILE A 50 6.44 1.00 1.06
CA ILE A 50 6.82 0.95 2.49
C ILE A 50 8.30 0.60 2.60
N ARG A 51 9.09 1.49 3.23
CA ARG A 51 10.54 1.32 3.44
C ARG A 51 10.91 1.64 4.90
N GLY A 52 11.71 0.77 5.51
CA GLY A 52 12.14 0.88 6.90
C GLY A 52 11.19 0.19 7.90
N GLU A 53 11.45 0.41 9.19
CA GLU A 53 10.52 0.06 10.27
C GLU A 53 9.34 1.03 10.23
N ASP A 54 8.43 0.83 9.27
CA ASP A 54 7.16 1.51 9.32
C ASP A 54 6.43 0.97 10.55
N SER A 55 6.26 1.83 11.57
CA SER A 55 5.54 1.58 12.82
C SER A 55 4.19 0.90 12.56
N PHE A 56 3.63 1.14 11.39
CA PHE A 56 2.43 0.50 10.88
C PHE A 56 2.57 -1.02 10.65
N LEU A 57 3.63 -1.50 9.99
CA LEU A 57 3.89 -2.94 9.81
C LEU A 57 4.14 -3.63 11.16
N ILE A 58 4.80 -2.94 12.10
CA ILE A 58 4.98 -3.42 13.47
C ILE A 58 3.61 -3.54 14.17
N THR A 59 2.71 -2.57 13.96
CA THR A 59 1.36 -2.56 14.54
C THR A 59 0.46 -3.67 13.98
N ILE A 60 0.52 -3.96 12.67
CA ILE A 60 -0.23 -5.09 12.09
C ILE A 60 0.38 -6.43 12.50
N ARG A 61 1.70 -6.59 12.43
CA ARG A 61 2.39 -7.87 12.66
C ARG A 61 2.45 -8.28 14.13
N ASN A 62 2.32 -7.32 15.05
CA ASN A 62 2.44 -7.57 16.48
C ASN A 62 1.23 -6.99 17.23
N PRO A 63 0.02 -7.55 17.05
CA PRO A 63 -1.21 -7.05 17.67
C PRO A 63 -1.27 -7.25 19.19
N LYS A 64 -0.13 -7.44 19.88
CA LYS A 64 0.02 -7.77 21.30
C LYS A 64 -0.80 -6.89 22.25
N LYS A 65 -1.21 -5.71 21.80
CA LYS A 65 -2.30 -4.93 22.40
C LYS A 65 -3.33 -4.70 21.30
N GLY A 66 -4.35 -5.55 21.22
CA GLY A 66 -5.44 -5.41 20.26
C GLY A 66 -6.06 -4.02 20.40
N LYS A 67 -5.60 -3.08 19.59
CA LYS A 67 -6.06 -1.70 19.63
C LYS A 67 -7.24 -1.63 18.68
N ALA A 68 -8.44 -1.50 19.23
CA ALA A 68 -9.63 -1.23 18.42
C ALA A 68 -9.45 0.12 17.73
N ILE A 69 -9.10 0.10 16.45
CA ILE A 69 -9.08 1.27 15.59
C ILE A 69 -10.39 1.31 14.82
N LYS A 70 -11.04 2.48 14.82
CA LYS A 70 -12.21 2.71 13.97
C LYS A 70 -11.79 2.59 12.49
N PRO A 71 -12.59 1.93 11.63
CA PRO A 71 -12.22 1.73 10.22
C PRO A 71 -11.83 3.00 9.47
N SER A 72 -12.50 4.13 9.75
CA SER A 72 -12.17 5.44 9.16
C SER A 72 -10.76 5.89 9.51
N LYS A 73 -10.37 5.75 10.77
CA LYS A 73 -9.06 6.15 11.27
C LYS A 73 -7.95 5.23 10.74
N LEU A 74 -8.23 3.94 10.56
CA LEU A 74 -7.30 3.02 9.90
C LEU A 74 -6.98 3.49 8.47
N LYS A 75 -8.02 3.88 7.72
CA LYS A 75 -7.87 4.34 6.34
C LYS A 75 -7.06 5.64 6.25
N GLU A 76 -7.31 6.57 7.16
CA GLU A 76 -6.49 7.79 7.27
C GLU A 76 -5.04 7.45 7.58
N GLU A 77 -4.75 6.68 8.63
CA GLU A 77 -3.37 6.30 9.00
C GLU A 77 -2.63 5.55 7.88
N LEU A 78 -3.35 4.74 7.10
CA LEU A 78 -2.82 3.99 5.97
C LEU A 78 -2.36 4.89 4.81
N TRP A 79 -3.15 5.92 4.49
CA TRP A 79 -3.01 6.71 3.27
C TRP A 79 -2.61 8.16 3.49
N SER A 80 -2.47 8.61 4.74
CA SER A 80 -1.85 9.89 5.08
C SER A 80 -0.33 9.72 5.16
N GLY A 81 0.41 10.42 4.29
CA GLY A 81 1.87 10.35 4.24
C GLY A 81 2.47 11.04 3.04
#